data_AF-A0A2S2PVN3-F1
#
_entry.id   AF-A0A2S2PVN3-F1
#
_cell.length_a   1.000
_cell.length_b   1.000
_cell.length_c   1.000
_cell.angle_alpha   90.00
_cell.angle_beta   90.00
_cell.angle_gamma   90.00
#
_symmetry.space_group_name_H-M   'P 1'
#
loop_
_entity.id
_entity.type
_entity.pdbx_description
1 polymer ?
#
loop_
_entity_poly.entity_id
_entity_poly.type
_entity_poly.pdbx_seq_one_letter_code
_entity_poly.pdbx_strand_id
1 'polypeptide(L)'
;MHNFEIIYKWGCDGSSGKAQYKQRYFFVNTTNDVCDGDLFLFSLVPLQLQCNVENNKIVLWKNPRPSSTRFCRPIKYKFKKATAQTTLEELKIVEDQIKSIVPITIKIDDNNLNVKHTLVFTMIDGKVCNSVSNTSSQTYYICGSSPKNMNNIDSIQVKYIENTKHFGFGLSTLHAWIRFLECILHISYRLEIKAWQIKSPENKVNFNNRKKMIQNKFKSELGLLVEIVLQEKEQRMMEIQLVDFLKIVKNPLK
;
A
#
# COMPACT_ATOMS: atom_id res chain seq x y z
N MET A 1 -2.05 36.97 11.85
CA MET A 1 -0.95 36.02 12.14
C MET A 1 -0.90 34.99 11.03
N HIS A 2 0.22 34.91 10.30
CA HIS A 2 0.38 33.92 9.22
C HIS A 2 0.87 32.60 9.82
N ASN A 3 0.03 31.57 9.75
CA ASN A 3 0.38 30.24 10.23
C ASN A 3 0.80 29.37 9.05
N PHE A 4 2.10 29.04 8.98
CA PHE A 4 2.64 28.20 7.92
C PHE A 4 2.61 26.73 8.35
N GLU A 5 2.24 25.87 7.42
CA GLU A 5 2.17 24.43 7.65
C GLU A 5 2.68 23.70 6.41
N ILE A 6 3.55 22.72 6.61
CA ILE A 6 3.96 21.79 5.57
C ILE A 6 3.37 20.41 5.87
N ILE A 7 2.68 19.86 4.87
CA ILE A 7 2.07 18.54 4.94
C ILE A 7 2.98 17.54 4.24
N TYR A 8 3.25 16.44 4.92
CA TYR A 8 3.95 15.28 4.39
C TYR A 8 3.02 14.06 4.41
N LYS A 9 3.22 13.16 3.46
CA LYS A 9 2.83 11.76 3.66
C LYS A 9 4.06 10.97 4.09
N TRP A 10 3.87 9.98 4.95
CA TRP A 10 4.94 9.08 5.34
C TRP A 10 4.41 7.66 5.49
N GLY A 11 5.33 6.72 5.59
CA GLY A 11 5.01 5.33 5.86
C GLY A 11 6.24 4.45 5.82
N CYS A 12 6.01 3.15 5.70
CA CYS A 12 7.05 2.14 5.75
C CYS A 12 6.77 0.97 4.80
N ASP A 13 7.83 0.32 4.37
CA ASP A 13 7.77 -0.85 3.49
C ASP A 13 8.94 -1.80 3.76
N GLY A 14 8.68 -3.10 3.58
CA GLY A 14 9.62 -4.19 3.78
C GLY A 14 10.05 -4.81 2.46
N SER A 15 11.35 -4.95 2.26
CA SER A 15 11.93 -5.58 1.06
C SER A 15 12.82 -6.75 1.45
N SER A 16 12.38 -7.96 1.11
CA SER A 16 13.09 -9.22 1.36
C SER A 16 13.89 -9.71 0.16
N GLY A 17 14.78 -10.68 0.39
CA GLY A 17 15.53 -11.37 -0.67
C GLY A 17 16.72 -10.58 -1.21
N LYS A 18 17.33 -9.73 -0.37
CA LYS A 18 18.56 -9.03 -0.72
C LYS A 18 19.75 -9.97 -0.65
N ALA A 19 20.77 -9.68 -1.47
CA ALA A 19 22.04 -10.39 -1.40
C ALA A 19 22.68 -10.16 -0.02
N GLN A 20 23.07 -11.26 0.63
CA GLN A 20 23.68 -11.23 1.95
C GLN A 20 25.19 -11.07 1.82
N TYR A 21 25.76 -10.20 2.65
CA TYR A 21 27.21 -10.07 2.76
C TYR A 21 27.78 -11.26 3.52
N LYS A 22 28.98 -11.71 3.12
CA LYS A 22 29.72 -12.77 3.82
C LYS A 22 30.54 -12.23 5.01
N GLN A 23 30.28 -10.99 5.42
CA GLN A 23 31.01 -10.35 6.52
C GLN A 23 30.49 -10.87 7.86
N ARG A 24 31.41 -11.17 8.78
CA ARG A 24 31.05 -11.57 10.14
C ARG A 24 30.50 -10.37 10.91
N TYR A 25 29.36 -10.55 11.56
CA TYR A 25 28.79 -9.56 12.47
C TYR A 25 29.61 -9.53 13.78
N PHE A 26 30.26 -8.40 14.06
CA PHE A 26 30.97 -8.16 15.32
C PHE A 26 30.09 -7.28 16.22
N PHE A 27 29.03 -7.84 16.79
CA PHE A 27 28.23 -7.16 17.80
C PHE A 27 28.30 -7.91 19.13
N VAL A 28 28.61 -7.17 20.19
CA VAL A 28 28.60 -7.66 21.58
C VAL A 28 27.14 -7.88 21.95
N ASN A 29 26.75 -9.13 22.20
CA ASN A 29 25.40 -9.59 22.57
C ASN A 29 24.36 -9.71 21.44
N THR A 30 24.61 -10.53 20.42
CA THR A 30 23.51 -11.04 19.56
C THR A 30 23.45 -12.56 19.55
N THR A 31 22.27 -13.05 19.93
CA THR A 31 21.68 -14.31 19.46
C THR A 31 21.72 -14.36 17.93
N ASN A 32 21.76 -15.55 17.34
CA ASN A 32 22.05 -15.87 15.92
C ASN A 32 21.12 -15.27 14.82
N ASP A 33 20.40 -14.16 15.07
CA ASP A 33 19.29 -13.68 14.22
C ASP A 33 19.59 -12.42 13.38
N VAL A 34 20.84 -11.99 13.25
CA VAL A 34 21.18 -10.82 12.41
C VAL A 34 21.31 -11.25 10.95
N CYS A 35 20.38 -10.76 10.10
CA CYS A 35 20.32 -11.03 8.67
C CYS A 35 20.14 -9.72 7.89
N ASP A 36 21.01 -9.47 6.93
CA ASP A 36 21.00 -8.35 5.99
C ASP A 36 20.21 -8.65 4.70
N GLY A 37 19.63 -9.84 4.59
CA GLY A 37 18.77 -10.24 3.48
C GLY A 37 17.38 -9.58 3.47
N ASP A 38 17.00 -8.93 4.57
CA ASP A 38 15.73 -8.22 4.73
C ASP A 38 15.97 -6.75 5.10
N LEU A 39 15.33 -5.84 4.39
CA LEU A 39 15.41 -4.40 4.60
C LEU A 39 14.04 -3.84 4.97
N PHE A 40 13.95 -3.10 6.07
CA PHE A 40 12.76 -2.38 6.48
C PHE A 40 13.02 -0.88 6.40
N LEU A 41 12.26 -0.17 5.56
CA LEU A 41 12.47 1.26 5.29
C LEU A 41 11.28 2.10 5.75
N PHE A 42 11.57 3.30 6.21
CA PHE A 42 10.60 4.33 6.53
C PHE A 42 10.94 5.57 5.74
N SER A 43 9.96 6.18 5.11
CA SER A 43 10.16 7.33 4.25
C SER A 43 9.05 8.36 4.40
N LEU A 44 9.35 9.61 4.07
CA LEU A 44 8.39 10.70 3.95
C LEU A 44 8.49 11.39 2.59
N VAL A 45 7.41 12.01 2.17
CA VAL A 45 7.33 12.83 0.96
C VAL A 45 6.62 14.14 1.31
N PRO A 46 7.25 15.31 1.08
CA PRO A 46 6.56 16.59 1.20
C PRO A 46 5.49 16.70 0.11
N LEU A 47 4.27 17.09 0.50
CA LEU A 47 3.13 17.23 -0.40
C LEU A 47 2.86 18.68 -0.75
N GLN A 48 2.70 19.54 0.25
CA GLN A 48 2.41 20.94 0.04
C GLN A 48 2.79 21.80 1.25
N LEU A 49 3.21 23.02 0.98
CA LEU A 49 3.37 24.10 1.95
C LEU A 49 2.17 25.03 1.80
N GLN A 50 1.50 25.33 2.91
CA GLN A 50 0.32 26.17 2.96
C GLN A 50 0.45 27.24 4.05
N CYS A 51 -0.23 28.35 3.86
CA CYS A 51 -0.36 29.42 4.84
C CYS A 51 -1.84 29.65 5.11
N ASN A 52 -2.19 29.83 6.39
CA ASN A 52 -3.52 30.28 6.76
C ASN A 52 -3.50 31.79 6.99
N VAL A 53 -4.29 32.52 6.21
CA VAL A 53 -4.45 33.98 6.27
C VAL A 53 -5.93 34.27 6.43
N GLU A 54 -6.35 34.83 7.57
CA GLU A 54 -7.75 35.22 7.82
C GLU A 54 -8.77 34.08 7.56
N ASN A 55 -8.47 32.87 8.02
CA ASN A 55 -9.22 31.62 7.78
C ASN A 55 -9.25 31.14 6.31
N ASN A 56 -8.54 31.81 5.40
CA ASN A 56 -8.33 31.34 4.05
C ASN A 56 -7.00 30.59 3.92
N LYS A 57 -7.11 29.38 3.38
CA LYS A 57 -5.96 28.51 3.14
C LYS A 57 -5.35 28.81 1.78
N ILE A 58 -4.11 29.29 1.78
CA ILE A 58 -3.33 29.59 0.57
C ILE A 58 -2.25 28.53 0.41
N VAL A 59 -2.16 27.89 -0.75
CA VAL A 59 -1.08 26.93 -1.07
C VAL A 59 0.09 27.69 -1.69
N LEU A 60 1.23 27.69 -1.02
CA LEU A 60 2.44 28.39 -1.45
C LEU A 60 3.32 27.51 -2.34
N TRP A 61 3.37 26.21 -2.04
CA TRP A 61 4.11 25.25 -2.83
C TRP A 61 3.38 23.91 -2.81
N LYS A 62 3.40 23.23 -3.96
CA LYS A 62 2.85 21.89 -4.12
C LYS A 62 3.88 21.02 -4.82
N ASN A 63 4.08 19.81 -4.32
CA ASN A 63 4.94 18.85 -4.95
C ASN A 63 4.39 18.49 -6.34
N PRO A 64 5.12 18.75 -7.44
CA PRO A 64 4.62 18.47 -8.79
C PRO A 64 4.56 16.97 -9.09
N ARG A 65 5.31 16.13 -8.35
CA ARG A 65 5.38 14.68 -8.55
C ARG A 65 5.43 13.94 -7.21
N PRO A 66 4.33 13.89 -6.45
CA PRO A 66 4.30 13.31 -5.09
C PRO A 66 4.49 11.78 -5.07
N SER A 67 4.44 11.10 -6.21
CA SER A 67 4.73 9.67 -6.34
C SER A 67 6.14 9.39 -6.89
N SER A 68 6.95 10.43 -7.13
CA SER A 68 8.32 10.26 -7.62
C SER A 68 9.27 9.91 -6.49
N THR A 69 10.13 8.91 -6.75
CA THR A 69 11.23 8.52 -5.85
C THR A 69 12.17 9.68 -5.53
N ARG A 70 12.29 10.68 -6.42
CA ARG A 70 13.14 11.87 -6.21
C ARG A 70 12.72 12.72 -5.01
N PHE A 71 11.43 12.68 -4.64
CA PHE A 71 10.89 13.40 -3.49
C PHE A 71 10.69 12.50 -2.26
N CYS A 72 10.98 11.21 -2.38
CA CYS A 72 10.92 10.25 -1.28
C CYS A 72 12.19 10.37 -0.44
N ARG A 73 12.04 10.84 0.79
CA ARG A 73 13.15 11.04 1.72
C ARG A 73 13.15 9.93 2.77
N PRO A 74 14.25 9.17 2.92
CA PRO A 74 14.34 8.15 3.94
C PRO A 74 14.39 8.80 5.33
N ILE A 75 13.62 8.24 6.27
CA ILE A 75 13.65 8.59 7.69
C ILE A 75 14.60 7.64 8.41
N LYS A 76 14.41 6.34 8.20
CA LYS A 76 15.21 5.26 8.78
C LYS A 76 15.19 4.03 7.88
N TYR A 77 16.23 3.22 7.96
CA TYR A 77 16.25 1.87 7.39
C TYR A 77 16.89 0.90 8.39
N LYS A 78 16.45 -0.35 8.38
CA LYS A 78 16.94 -1.41 9.27
C LYS A 78 17.12 -2.72 8.51
N PHE A 79 18.20 -3.43 8.78
CA PHE A 79 18.37 -4.81 8.34
C PHE A 79 17.56 -5.73 9.25
N LYS A 80 16.27 -5.83 8.96
CA LYS A 80 15.29 -6.59 9.74
C LYS A 80 14.11 -6.91 8.85
N LYS A 81 13.53 -8.09 9.03
CA LYS A 81 12.28 -8.47 8.36
C LYS A 81 11.11 -7.66 8.90
N ALA A 82 10.31 -7.10 8.00
CA ALA A 82 9.05 -6.44 8.34
C ALA A 82 7.99 -7.48 8.75
N THR A 83 7.85 -7.70 10.05
CA THR A 83 6.81 -8.52 10.69
C THR A 83 5.77 -7.62 11.36
N ALA A 84 4.59 -8.16 11.72
CA ALA A 84 3.56 -7.37 12.39
C ALA A 84 4.08 -6.72 13.69
N GLN A 85 4.79 -7.51 14.51
CA GLN A 85 5.37 -7.04 15.77
C GLN A 85 6.40 -5.91 15.56
N THR A 86 7.37 -6.15 14.66
CA THR A 86 8.42 -5.16 14.38
C THR A 86 7.86 -3.90 13.74
N THR A 87 6.81 -4.04 12.92
CA THR A 87 6.11 -2.89 12.32
C THR A 87 5.45 -2.04 13.41
N LEU A 88 4.72 -2.65 14.35
CA LEU A 88 4.07 -1.95 15.45
C LEU A 88 5.07 -1.23 16.37
N GLU A 89 6.15 -1.91 16.75
CA GLU A 89 7.22 -1.34 17.59
C GLU A 89 7.86 -0.12 16.91
N GLU A 90 8.25 -0.28 15.65
CA GLU A 90 8.94 0.77 14.90
C GLU A 90 8.02 1.92 14.52
N LEU A 91 6.73 1.68 14.31
CA LEU A 91 5.74 2.73 14.08
C LEU A 91 5.53 3.56 15.33
N LYS A 92 5.37 2.93 16.50
CA LYS A 92 5.22 3.64 17.77
C LYS A 92 6.38 4.60 18.02
N ILE A 93 7.61 4.17 17.75
CA ILE A 93 8.81 5.02 17.87
C ILE A 93 8.71 6.26 16.96
N VAL A 94 8.31 6.08 15.70
CA VAL A 94 8.22 7.22 14.75
C VAL A 94 7.04 8.12 15.09
N GLU A 95 5.90 7.56 15.51
CA GLU A 95 4.76 8.36 15.97
C GLU A 95 5.09 9.20 17.20
N ASP A 96 5.83 8.64 18.16
CA ASP A 96 6.27 9.37 19.34
C ASP A 96 7.28 10.47 18.99
N GLN A 97 8.16 10.23 18.00
CA GLN A 97 9.01 11.27 17.42
C GLN A 97 8.18 12.35 16.72
N ILE A 98 7.14 11.99 15.97
CA ILE A 98 6.27 12.96 15.29
C ILE A 98 5.52 13.84 16.30
N LYS A 99 5.05 13.28 17.41
CA LYS A 99 4.38 14.04 18.48
C LYS A 99 5.30 15.07 19.14
N SER A 100 6.60 14.84 19.15
CA SER A 100 7.59 15.76 19.73
C SER A 100 8.19 16.75 18.72
N ILE A 101 7.77 16.72 17.44
CA ILE A 101 8.24 17.69 16.44
C ILE A 101 7.78 19.09 16.82
N VAL A 102 8.75 19.99 16.96
CA VAL A 102 8.52 21.43 17.11
C VAL A 102 8.50 22.13 15.75
N PRO A 103 7.75 23.23 15.59
CA PRO A 103 7.81 24.05 14.38
C PRO A 103 9.23 24.55 14.10
N ILE A 104 9.63 24.60 12.83
CA ILE A 104 10.90 25.20 12.44
C ILE A 104 10.73 26.72 12.27
N THR A 105 11.64 27.49 12.87
CA THR A 105 11.73 28.94 12.66
C THR A 105 12.74 29.23 11.55
N ILE A 106 12.27 29.83 10.47
CA ILE A 106 13.08 30.25 9.32
C ILE A 106 13.14 31.78 9.36
N LYS A 107 14.36 32.32 9.32
CA LYS A 107 14.56 33.76 9.14
C LYS A 107 14.55 34.10 7.66
N ILE A 108 13.63 34.98 7.26
CA ILE A 108 13.60 35.59 5.93
C ILE A 108 13.58 37.10 6.16
N ASP A 109 14.68 37.75 5.79
CA ASP A 109 14.94 39.16 6.10
C ASP A 109 14.81 39.42 7.62
N ASP A 110 14.02 40.43 8.01
CA ASP A 110 13.76 40.77 9.42
C ASP A 110 12.59 39.96 10.04
N ASN A 111 11.99 39.04 9.29
CA ASN A 111 10.84 38.26 9.72
C ASN A 111 11.22 36.84 10.14
N ASN A 112 10.69 36.42 11.30
CA ASN A 112 10.74 35.03 11.74
C ASN A 112 9.47 34.30 11.30
N LEU A 113 9.65 33.27 10.48
CA LEU A 113 8.58 32.46 9.94
C LEU A 113 8.56 31.08 10.63
N ASN A 114 7.47 30.76 11.33
CA ASN A 114 7.31 29.47 12.00
C ASN A 114 6.51 28.52 11.10
N VAL A 115 7.14 27.40 10.70
CA VAL A 115 6.49 26.36 9.91
C VAL A 115 6.17 25.16 10.78
N LYS A 116 4.87 24.86 10.92
CA LYS A 116 4.38 23.62 11.53
C LYS A 116 4.54 22.44 10.56
N HIS A 117 4.87 21.27 11.10
CA HIS A 117 4.97 20.03 10.32
C HIS A 117 3.78 19.12 10.62
N THR A 118 3.09 18.66 9.58
CA THR A 118 1.97 17.71 9.69
C THR A 118 2.27 16.48 8.83
N LEU A 119 2.38 15.32 9.48
CA LEU A 119 2.73 14.06 8.82
C LEU A 119 1.53 13.11 8.82
N VAL A 120 1.11 12.66 7.63
CA VAL A 120 -0.04 11.76 7.44
C VAL A 120 0.44 10.37 7.05
N PHE A 121 0.10 9.36 7.86
CA PHE A 121 0.56 7.98 7.70
C PHE A 121 -0.25 7.23 6.63
N THR A 122 0.11 7.43 5.36
CA THR A 122 -0.66 6.94 4.18
C THR A 122 0.18 6.16 3.18
N MET A 123 1.51 6.16 3.31
CA MET A 123 2.40 5.39 2.42
C MET A 123 2.58 3.96 2.95
N ILE A 124 1.48 3.21 3.00
CA ILE A 124 1.45 1.86 3.55
C ILE A 124 0.76 0.88 2.62
N ASP A 125 1.19 -0.38 2.70
CA ASP A 125 0.53 -1.49 2.04
C ASP A 125 -0.63 -2.03 2.88
N GLY A 126 -1.46 -2.88 2.28
CA GLY A 126 -2.57 -3.51 3.00
C GLY A 126 -2.11 -4.41 4.15
N LYS A 127 -0.90 -4.97 4.10
CA LYS A 127 -0.36 -5.87 5.13
C LYS A 127 0.02 -5.10 6.39
N VAL A 128 0.59 -3.91 6.24
CA VAL A 128 0.86 -2.95 7.31
C VAL A 128 -0.46 -2.47 7.88
N CYS A 129 -1.46 -2.10 7.06
CA CYS A 129 -2.81 -1.76 7.57
C CYS A 129 -3.37 -2.86 8.47
N ASN A 130 -3.30 -4.12 8.04
CA ASN A 130 -3.81 -5.26 8.81
C ASN A 130 -3.03 -5.47 10.11
N SER A 131 -1.70 -5.31 10.07
CA SER A 131 -0.85 -5.42 11.25
C SER A 131 -1.17 -4.32 12.28
N VAL A 132 -1.37 -3.09 11.81
CA VAL A 132 -1.66 -1.92 12.67
C VAL A 132 -3.08 -1.96 13.23
N SER A 133 -4.05 -2.39 12.42
CA SER A 133 -5.45 -2.52 12.85
C SER A 133 -5.76 -3.83 13.58
N ASN A 134 -4.78 -4.73 13.72
CA ASN A 134 -4.95 -6.09 14.24
C ASN A 134 -6.10 -6.86 13.54
N THR A 135 -6.20 -6.72 12.22
CA THR A 135 -7.23 -7.37 11.41
C THR A 135 -6.65 -8.45 10.49
N SER A 136 -7.49 -9.40 10.08
CA SER A 136 -7.13 -10.41 9.09
C SER A 136 -7.03 -9.81 7.70
N SER A 137 -6.19 -10.39 6.83
CA SER A 137 -6.01 -9.95 5.44
C SER A 137 -7.26 -10.05 4.56
N GLN A 138 -8.28 -10.79 5.00
CA GLN A 138 -9.56 -10.93 4.31
C GLN A 138 -10.65 -10.02 4.89
N THR A 139 -10.41 -9.43 6.06
CA THR A 139 -11.36 -8.56 6.74
C THR A 139 -11.03 -7.12 6.39
N TYR A 140 -12.04 -6.32 6.08
CA TYR A 140 -11.79 -4.91 5.80
C TYR A 140 -11.42 -4.16 7.08
N TYR A 141 -10.23 -3.57 7.12
CA TYR A 141 -9.65 -2.98 8.33
C TYR A 141 -10.42 -1.77 8.87
N ILE A 142 -11.23 -1.07 8.07
CA ILE A 142 -12.00 0.10 8.53
C ILE A 142 -13.25 -0.33 9.29
N CYS A 143 -14.09 -1.19 8.69
CA CYS A 143 -15.37 -1.57 9.30
C CYS A 143 -15.38 -2.99 9.92
N GLY A 144 -14.29 -3.75 9.81
CA GLY A 144 -14.20 -5.11 10.36
C GLY A 144 -15.09 -6.16 9.68
N SER A 145 -15.69 -5.84 8.53
CA SER A 145 -16.56 -6.79 7.82
C SER A 145 -15.77 -7.87 7.10
N SER A 146 -16.21 -9.13 7.25
CA SER A 146 -15.69 -10.28 6.51
C SER A 146 -16.23 -10.30 5.07
N PRO A 147 -15.61 -11.05 4.15
CA PRO A 147 -16.09 -11.13 2.76
C PRO A 147 -17.54 -11.63 2.62
N LYS A 148 -18.00 -12.47 3.56
CA LYS A 148 -19.39 -12.96 3.56
C LYS A 148 -20.40 -11.85 3.82
N ASN A 149 -20.06 -10.95 4.75
CA ASN A 149 -20.94 -9.85 5.15
C ASN A 149 -20.79 -8.64 4.23
N MET A 150 -19.66 -8.54 3.52
CA MET A 150 -19.35 -7.42 2.62
C MET A 150 -20.32 -7.31 1.42
N ASN A 151 -21.01 -8.39 1.06
CA ASN A 151 -22.01 -8.36 -0.01
C ASN A 151 -23.38 -7.84 0.44
N ASN A 152 -23.60 -7.64 1.75
CA ASN A 152 -24.86 -7.11 2.27
C ASN A 152 -24.74 -5.59 2.45
N ILE A 153 -25.07 -4.85 1.38
CA ILE A 153 -24.93 -3.39 1.30
C ILE A 153 -25.68 -2.67 2.43
N ASP A 154 -26.93 -3.08 2.69
CA ASP A 154 -27.79 -2.45 3.71
C ASP A 154 -27.14 -2.53 5.10
N SER A 155 -26.60 -3.70 5.44
CA SER A 155 -25.90 -3.91 6.73
C SER A 155 -24.61 -3.11 6.87
N ILE A 156 -23.94 -2.82 5.75
CA ILE A 156 -22.66 -2.11 5.75
C ILE A 156 -22.90 -0.61 5.87
N GLN A 157 -23.92 -0.10 5.19
CA GLN A 157 -24.23 1.33 5.16
C GLN A 157 -24.55 1.88 6.55
N VAL A 158 -25.19 1.08 7.40
CA VAL A 158 -25.54 1.45 8.78
C VAL A 158 -24.49 1.01 9.82
N LYS A 159 -23.40 0.38 9.38
CA LYS A 159 -22.43 -0.20 10.31
C LYS A 159 -21.64 0.89 11.02
N TYR A 160 -21.68 0.86 12.36
CA TYR A 160 -20.87 1.75 13.17
C TYR A 160 -19.38 1.43 13.03
N ILE A 161 -18.56 2.45 12.85
CA ILE A 161 -17.10 2.33 12.74
C ILE A 161 -16.50 2.70 14.10
N GLU A 162 -16.05 1.67 14.83
CA GLU A 162 -15.51 1.83 16.19
C GLU A 162 -14.21 2.65 16.22
N ASN A 163 -13.30 2.43 15.26
CA ASN A 163 -11.99 3.06 15.25
C ASN A 163 -11.80 4.00 14.05
N THR A 164 -12.12 5.27 14.25
CA THR A 164 -11.97 6.33 13.23
C THR A 164 -10.50 6.66 12.92
N LYS A 165 -9.53 6.21 13.74
CA LYS A 165 -8.10 6.40 13.46
C LYS A 165 -7.68 5.67 12.18
N HIS A 166 -8.38 4.60 11.81
CA HIS A 166 -8.10 3.84 10.58
C HIS A 166 -8.34 4.64 9.30
N PHE A 167 -9.11 5.74 9.36
CA PHE A 167 -9.24 6.66 8.22
C PHE A 167 -7.92 7.36 7.87
N GLY A 168 -7.02 7.51 8.85
CA GLY A 168 -5.70 8.09 8.66
C GLY A 168 -4.80 7.31 7.71
N PHE A 169 -5.08 6.02 7.50
CA PHE A 169 -4.36 5.15 6.55
C PHE A 169 -4.57 5.55 5.09
N GLY A 170 -5.64 6.28 4.80
CA GLY A 170 -6.00 6.67 3.44
C GLY A 170 -6.35 5.48 2.54
N LEU A 171 -6.36 5.73 1.23
CA LEU A 171 -6.62 4.73 0.20
C LEU A 171 -5.32 4.34 -0.49
N SER A 172 -4.95 3.07 -0.39
CA SER A 172 -3.80 2.52 -1.10
C SER A 172 -4.18 2.19 -2.55
N THR A 173 -4.20 3.21 -3.40
CA THR A 173 -4.64 3.11 -4.81
C THR A 173 -3.84 2.09 -5.61
N LEU A 174 -2.52 2.00 -5.35
CA LEU A 174 -1.64 1.01 -5.96
C LEU A 174 -2.16 -0.42 -5.71
N HIS A 175 -2.37 -0.79 -4.45
CA HIS A 175 -2.84 -2.12 -4.11
C HIS A 175 -4.29 -2.35 -4.53
N ALA A 176 -5.14 -1.32 -4.52
CA ALA A 176 -6.53 -1.43 -4.99
C ALA A 176 -6.59 -1.92 -6.44
N TRP A 177 -5.80 -1.33 -7.33
CA TRP A 177 -5.72 -1.74 -8.74
C TRP A 177 -5.14 -3.15 -8.93
N ILE A 178 -4.07 -3.50 -8.20
CA ILE A 178 -3.47 -4.85 -8.26
C ILE A 178 -4.50 -5.91 -7.81
N ARG A 179 -5.17 -5.67 -6.69
CA ARG A 179 -6.21 -6.57 -6.16
C ARG A 179 -7.44 -6.63 -7.05
N PHE A 180 -7.77 -5.53 -7.71
CA PHE A 180 -8.85 -5.49 -8.69
C PHE A 180 -8.53 -6.39 -9.88
N LEU A 181 -7.33 -6.30 -10.47
CA LEU A 181 -6.89 -7.20 -11.55
C LEU A 181 -6.95 -8.67 -11.12
N GLU A 182 -6.35 -8.97 -9.98
CA GLU A 182 -6.33 -10.31 -9.39
C GLU A 182 -7.77 -10.85 -9.21
N CYS A 183 -8.68 -10.01 -8.73
CA CYS A 183 -10.10 -10.34 -8.58
C CYS A 183 -10.75 -10.66 -9.92
N ILE A 184 -10.60 -9.82 -10.94
CA ILE A 184 -11.22 -10.08 -12.25
C ILE A 184 -10.62 -11.32 -12.90
N LEU A 185 -9.30 -11.53 -12.81
CA LEU A 185 -8.65 -12.75 -13.28
C LEU A 185 -9.24 -13.98 -12.57
N HIS A 186 -9.39 -13.92 -11.24
CA HIS A 186 -9.99 -15.00 -10.47
C HIS A 186 -11.46 -15.26 -10.79
N ILE A 187 -12.24 -14.22 -11.11
CA ILE A 187 -13.60 -14.35 -11.63
C ILE A 187 -13.54 -15.04 -13.00
N SER A 188 -12.65 -14.60 -13.89
CA SER A 188 -12.50 -15.13 -15.25
C SER A 188 -12.19 -16.63 -15.25
N TYR A 189 -11.33 -17.10 -14.34
CA TYR A 189 -10.98 -18.52 -14.17
C TYR A 189 -12.16 -19.35 -13.64
N ARG A 190 -13.12 -18.71 -12.95
CA ARG A 190 -14.27 -19.36 -12.29
C ARG A 190 -15.58 -19.21 -13.06
N LEU A 191 -15.61 -18.56 -14.23
CA LEU A 191 -16.85 -18.29 -14.96
C LEU A 191 -17.68 -19.55 -15.26
N GLU A 192 -17.02 -20.69 -15.49
CA GLU A 192 -17.71 -21.99 -15.71
C GLU A 192 -18.21 -22.62 -14.41
N ILE A 193 -17.42 -22.53 -13.34
CA ILE A 193 -17.70 -23.17 -12.04
C ILE A 193 -18.72 -22.36 -11.24
N LYS A 194 -18.72 -21.03 -11.39
CA LYS A 194 -19.56 -20.05 -10.67
C LYS A 194 -19.55 -20.20 -9.15
N ALA A 195 -18.49 -20.75 -8.59
CA ALA A 195 -18.30 -20.94 -7.15
C ALA A 195 -16.98 -20.31 -6.68
N TRP A 196 -17.01 -19.68 -5.50
CA TRP A 196 -15.83 -19.08 -4.89
C TRP A 196 -14.80 -20.12 -4.46
N GLN A 197 -15.25 -21.14 -3.73
CA GLN A 197 -14.41 -22.23 -3.23
C GLN A 197 -14.41 -23.43 -4.19
N ILE A 198 -13.21 -23.84 -4.61
CA ILE A 198 -13.03 -24.96 -5.55
C ILE A 198 -12.64 -26.19 -4.74
N LYS A 199 -13.63 -27.00 -4.37
CA LYS A 199 -13.43 -28.19 -3.51
C LYS A 199 -13.25 -29.48 -4.31
N SER A 200 -14.07 -29.71 -5.34
CA SER A 200 -14.06 -30.95 -6.10
C SER A 200 -12.82 -31.07 -7.00
N PRO A 201 -12.26 -32.29 -7.18
CA PRO A 201 -11.12 -32.53 -8.07
C PRO A 201 -11.39 -32.09 -9.51
N GLU A 202 -12.60 -32.37 -10.01
CA GLU A 202 -13.04 -31.98 -11.36
C GLU A 202 -13.01 -30.46 -11.55
N ASN A 203 -13.56 -29.69 -10.60
CA ASN A 203 -13.54 -28.22 -10.68
C ASN A 203 -12.11 -27.66 -10.57
N LYS A 204 -11.19 -28.36 -9.88
CA LYS A 204 -9.76 -27.95 -9.86
C LYS A 204 -9.12 -28.13 -11.23
N VAL A 205 -9.42 -29.22 -11.93
CA VAL A 205 -8.92 -29.46 -13.29
C VAL A 205 -9.47 -28.40 -14.25
N ASN A 206 -10.79 -28.15 -14.23
CA ASN A 206 -11.40 -27.13 -15.07
C ASN A 206 -10.78 -25.73 -14.80
N PHE A 207 -10.69 -25.34 -13.53
CA PHE A 207 -10.07 -24.06 -13.14
C PHE A 207 -8.64 -23.91 -13.68
N ASN A 208 -7.81 -24.95 -13.56
CA ASN A 208 -6.43 -24.90 -14.04
C ASN A 208 -6.34 -24.83 -15.57
N ASN A 209 -7.22 -25.54 -16.28
CA ASN A 209 -7.29 -25.48 -17.74
C ASN A 209 -7.68 -24.07 -18.21
N ARG A 210 -8.73 -23.50 -17.61
CA ARG A 210 -9.18 -22.15 -17.94
C ARG A 210 -8.16 -21.08 -17.57
N LYS A 211 -7.47 -21.25 -16.43
CA LYS A 211 -6.35 -20.37 -16.03
C LYS A 211 -5.23 -20.39 -17.06
N LYS A 212 -4.76 -21.56 -17.49
CA LYS A 212 -3.72 -21.69 -18.52
C LYS A 212 -4.14 -21.08 -19.85
N MET A 213 -5.38 -21.34 -20.29
CA MET A 213 -5.94 -20.78 -21.51
C MET A 213 -5.90 -19.25 -21.47
N ILE A 214 -6.38 -18.64 -20.39
CA ILE A 214 -6.39 -17.18 -20.25
C ILE A 214 -4.97 -16.62 -20.19
N GLN A 215 -4.07 -17.20 -19.40
CA GLN A 215 -2.66 -16.78 -19.35
C GLN A 215 -1.98 -16.83 -20.73
N ASN A 216 -2.25 -17.87 -21.51
CA ASN A 216 -1.72 -17.97 -22.88
C ASN A 216 -2.29 -16.87 -23.79
N LYS A 217 -3.59 -16.55 -23.68
CA LYS A 217 -4.19 -15.44 -24.44
C LYS A 217 -3.60 -14.08 -24.05
N PHE A 218 -3.38 -13.83 -22.75
CA PHE A 218 -2.66 -12.63 -22.29
C PHE A 218 -1.26 -12.51 -22.90
N LYS A 219 -0.53 -13.63 -22.97
CA LYS A 219 0.79 -13.66 -23.58
C LYS A 219 0.73 -13.43 -25.09
N SER A 220 -0.18 -14.08 -25.81
CA SER A 220 -0.24 -14.01 -27.28
C SER A 220 -0.82 -12.70 -27.80
N GLU A 221 -1.86 -12.18 -27.15
CA GLU A 221 -2.57 -10.98 -27.60
C GLU A 221 -1.96 -9.69 -27.04
N LEU A 222 -1.47 -9.72 -25.79
CA LEU A 222 -0.98 -8.52 -25.09
C LEU A 222 0.53 -8.57 -24.75
N GLY A 223 1.20 -9.70 -25.00
CA GLY A 223 2.61 -9.87 -24.59
C GLY A 223 2.82 -9.95 -23.08
N LEU A 224 1.75 -10.17 -22.30
CA LEU A 224 1.78 -10.12 -20.84
C LEU A 224 1.89 -11.51 -20.22
N LEU A 225 2.84 -11.66 -19.28
CA LEU A 225 3.03 -12.87 -18.50
C LEU A 225 2.39 -12.72 -17.12
N VAL A 226 1.09 -12.98 -17.05
CA VAL A 226 0.31 -12.84 -15.83
C VAL A 226 0.61 -13.99 -14.86
N GLU A 227 1.54 -13.78 -13.93
CA GLU A 227 1.88 -14.72 -12.86
C GLU A 227 1.07 -14.47 -11.56
N ILE A 228 1.25 -15.35 -10.57
CA ILE A 228 0.52 -15.31 -9.28
C ILE A 228 0.91 -14.08 -8.45
N VAL A 229 2.12 -13.53 -8.64
CA VAL A 229 2.58 -12.31 -7.99
C VAL A 229 2.66 -11.21 -9.04
N LEU A 230 1.56 -10.47 -9.20
CA LEU A 230 1.51 -9.35 -10.13
C LEU A 230 2.47 -8.26 -9.66
N GLN A 231 3.38 -7.83 -10.52
CA GLN A 231 4.32 -6.74 -10.23
C GLN A 231 3.76 -5.40 -10.74
N GLU A 232 4.20 -4.28 -10.13
CA GLU A 232 3.75 -2.92 -10.51
C GLU A 232 3.86 -2.60 -12.01
N LYS A 233 4.76 -3.28 -12.75
CA LYS A 233 4.91 -3.12 -14.20
C LYS A 233 3.66 -3.53 -15.00
N GLU A 234 2.88 -4.48 -14.52
CA GLU A 234 1.66 -4.95 -15.20
C GLU A 234 0.47 -3.97 -15.03
N GLN A 235 0.58 -3.06 -14.08
CA GLN A 235 -0.47 -2.13 -13.68
C GLN A 235 -0.64 -0.96 -14.67
N ARG A 236 0.46 -0.49 -15.27
CA ARG A 236 0.47 0.66 -16.19
C ARG A 236 -0.35 0.42 -17.47
N MET A 237 -0.71 -0.83 -17.74
CA MET A 237 -1.48 -1.24 -18.92
C MET A 237 -2.99 -1.35 -18.65
N MET A 238 -3.45 -1.38 -17.39
CA MET A 238 -4.88 -1.51 -17.06
C MET A 238 -5.70 -0.26 -17.40
N GLU A 239 -5.10 0.94 -17.32
CA GLU A 239 -5.77 2.17 -17.75
C GLU A 239 -6.02 2.21 -19.26
N ILE A 240 -5.32 1.38 -20.05
CA ILE A 240 -5.38 1.42 -21.52
C ILE A 240 -6.27 0.29 -22.10
N GLN A 241 -6.51 -0.83 -21.40
CA GLN A 241 -7.05 -2.04 -22.05
C GLN A 241 -8.09 -2.85 -21.28
N LEU A 242 -8.95 -2.24 -20.45
CA LEU A 242 -10.09 -2.97 -19.85
C LEU A 242 -11.02 -3.59 -20.91
N VAL A 243 -11.12 -2.94 -22.07
CA VAL A 243 -11.91 -3.42 -23.22
C VAL A 243 -11.29 -4.68 -23.84
N ASP A 244 -9.97 -4.71 -24.03
CA ASP A 244 -9.28 -5.87 -24.60
C ASP A 244 -9.22 -7.03 -23.60
N PHE A 245 -9.10 -6.73 -22.29
CA PHE A 245 -9.30 -7.69 -21.22
C PHE A 245 -10.66 -8.40 -21.34
N LEU A 246 -11.76 -7.63 -21.52
CA LEU A 246 -13.10 -8.21 -21.64
C LEU A 246 -13.26 -9.06 -22.90
N LYS A 247 -12.57 -8.72 -24.00
CA LYS A 247 -12.54 -9.56 -25.22
C LYS A 247 -11.87 -10.91 -24.97
N ILE A 248 -10.72 -10.91 -24.30
CA ILE A 248 -9.98 -12.12 -23.92
C ILE A 248 -10.83 -13.02 -23.00
N VAL A 249 -11.56 -12.42 -22.05
CA VAL A 249 -12.35 -13.16 -21.06
C VAL A 249 -13.70 -13.66 -21.60
N LYS A 250 -14.35 -12.91 -22.49
CA LYS A 250 -15.69 -13.27 -23.03
C LYS A 250 -15.65 -14.20 -24.25
N ASN A 251 -14.56 -14.25 -25.02
CA ASN A 251 -14.44 -15.13 -26.18
C ASN A 251 -13.44 -16.28 -25.93
N PRO A 252 -13.88 -17.39 -25.31
CA PRO A 252 -13.05 -18.60 -25.21
C PRO A 252 -12.84 -19.28 -26.57
N LEU A 253 -13.64 -18.94 -27.60
CA LEU A 253 -13.65 -19.59 -28.91
C LEU A 253 -13.26 -18.60 -30.04
N LYS A 254 -11.97 -18.37 -30.15
CA LYS A 254 -11.23 -18.14 -31.41
C LYS A 254 -9.84 -18.70 -31.19
#